data_AF-A0A382X3Q5-F1
#
_entry.id   AF-A0A382X3Q5-F1
#
_cell.length_a   1.000
_cell.length_b   1.000
_cell.length_c   1.000
_cell.angle_alpha   90.00
_cell.angle_beta   90.00
_cell.angle_gamma   90.00
#
_symmetry.space_group_name_H-M   'P 1'
#
loop_
_entity.id
_entity.type
_entity.pdbx_description
1 polymer ?
#
loop_
_entity_poly.entity_id
_entity_poly.type
_entity_poly.pdbx_seq_one_letter_code
_entity_poly.pdbx_strand_id
1 'polypeptide(L)' 'MSRFGDLLGGKVTPPTPAVVTEPTPDVVKGDSDKGKTDLDSLSKIELEEFGRELGIELDRRFNKAKLVQQIEDELKKQ' A
#
# COMPACT_ATOMS: atom_id res chain seq x y z
N MET A 1 -34.03 43.88 2.18
CA MET A 1 -33.58 43.25 0.92
C MET A 1 -32.06 43.28 0.91
N SER A 2 -31.41 42.27 1.50
CA SER A 2 -29.96 42.24 1.70
C SER A 2 -29.25 41.86 0.40
N ARG A 3 -28.39 42.75 -0.09
CA ARG A 3 -27.58 42.61 -1.31
C ARG A 3 -26.34 41.77 -1.00
N PHE A 4 -26.51 40.45 -0.94
CA PHE A 4 -25.44 39.46 -0.83
C PHE A 4 -24.80 39.20 -2.21
N GLY A 5 -24.38 40.27 -2.90
CA GLY A 5 -24.07 40.22 -4.34
C GLY A 5 -22.74 40.86 -4.75
N ASP A 6 -21.87 41.19 -3.81
CA ASP A 6 -20.65 41.99 -4.08
C ASP A 6 -19.35 41.37 -3.53
N LEU A 7 -19.30 40.04 -3.37
CA LEU A 7 -18.14 39.36 -2.78
C LEU A 7 -17.48 38.33 -3.72
N LEU A 8 -17.65 38.46 -5.03
CA LEU A 8 -16.97 37.60 -6.02
C LEU A 8 -16.00 38.40 -6.92
N GLY A 9 -15.23 39.29 -6.30
CA GLY A 9 -14.13 40.07 -6.92
C GLY A 9 -12.73 39.54 -6.61
N GLY A 10 -12.56 38.22 -6.41
CA GLY A 10 -11.26 37.61 -6.12
C GLY A 10 -10.81 36.71 -7.27
N LYS A 11 -9.68 37.03 -7.91
CA LYS A 11 -8.99 36.14 -8.85
C LYS A 11 -8.70 34.81 -8.15
N VAL A 12 -9.43 33.77 -8.51
CA VAL A 12 -9.13 32.40 -8.09
C VAL A 12 -8.08 31.87 -9.06
N THR A 13 -6.80 32.08 -8.74
CA THR A 13 -5.76 31.20 -9.26
C THR A 13 -5.97 29.83 -8.62
N PRO A 14 -6.19 28.75 -9.38
CA PRO A 14 -6.25 27.42 -8.78
C PRO A 14 -4.88 27.12 -8.17
N PRO A 15 -4.77 26.72 -6.89
CA PRO A 15 -3.56 26.07 -6.44
C PRO A 15 -3.45 24.76 -7.23
N THR A 16 -2.47 24.71 -8.13
CA THR A 16 -1.99 23.47 -8.73
C THR A 16 -1.82 22.45 -7.60
N PRO A 17 -2.53 21.31 -7.59
CA PRO A 17 -2.25 20.29 -6.61
C PRO A 17 -0.80 19.87 -6.80
N ALA A 18 0.01 20.10 -5.77
CA ALA A 18 1.38 19.64 -5.71
C ALA A 18 1.38 18.15 -6.04
N VAL A 19 2.13 17.80 -7.08
CA VAL A 19 2.43 16.42 -7.47
C VAL A 19 2.99 15.73 -6.23
N VAL A 20 2.20 14.83 -5.66
CA VAL A 20 2.62 13.91 -4.63
C VAL A 20 3.71 13.06 -5.25
N THR A 21 4.96 13.33 -4.88
CA THR A 21 6.08 12.42 -5.09
C THR A 21 5.74 11.12 -4.38
N GLU A 22 5.25 10.14 -5.14
CA GLU A 22 5.18 8.76 -4.70
C GLU A 22 6.63 8.31 -4.42
N PRO A 23 6.95 7.86 -3.19
CA PRO A 23 8.24 7.26 -2.95
C PRO A 23 8.31 5.98 -3.77
N THR A 24 9.16 5.98 -4.80
CA THR A 24 9.59 4.79 -5.50
C THR A 24 10.12 3.79 -4.48
N PRO A 25 9.51 2.61 -4.32
CA PRO A 25 10.13 1.57 -3.53
C PRO A 25 11.28 0.99 -4.37
N ASP A 26 12.51 1.39 -4.05
CA ASP A 26 13.71 0.64 -4.39
C ASP A 26 13.61 -0.74 -3.72
N VAL A 27 13.14 -1.74 -4.47
CA VAL A 27 13.12 -3.13 -4.03
C VAL A 27 14.49 -3.73 -4.34
N VAL A 28 15.37 -3.68 -3.34
CA VAL A 28 16.62 -4.44 -3.32
C VAL A 28 16.27 -5.92 -3.39
N LYS A 29 16.63 -6.53 -4.51
CA LYS A 29 16.42 -7.93 -4.85
C LYS A 29 17.33 -8.80 -3.98
N GLY A 30 16.76 -9.43 -2.96
CA GLY A 30 17.41 -10.47 -2.16
C GLY A 30 17.14 -11.85 -2.77
N ASP A 31 18.18 -12.65 -2.91
CA ASP A 31 18.15 -14.02 -3.38
C ASP A 31 17.28 -14.91 -2.47
N SER A 32 16.10 -15.33 -2.95
CA SER A 32 15.23 -16.28 -2.24
C SER A 32 15.42 -17.69 -2.81
N ASP A 33 15.84 -18.58 -1.90
CA ASP A 33 16.24 -19.96 -2.15
C ASP A 33 15.05 -20.83 -2.62
N LYS A 34 15.31 -21.63 -3.66
CA LYS A 34 14.33 -22.30 -4.51
C LYS A 34 13.54 -23.39 -3.77
N GLY A 35 12.22 -23.21 -3.66
CA GLY A 35 11.30 -24.32 -3.35
C GLY A 35 10.08 -23.94 -2.49
N LYS A 36 10.04 -22.72 -1.97
CA LYS A 36 8.86 -22.13 -1.35
C LYS A 36 8.22 -21.20 -2.36
N THR A 37 6.89 -21.10 -2.38
CA THR A 37 6.20 -20.06 -3.16
C THR A 37 6.94 -18.75 -2.94
N ASP A 38 7.37 -18.08 -4.01
CA ASP A 38 8.15 -16.85 -3.90
C ASP A 38 7.25 -15.73 -3.38
N LEU A 39 6.95 -15.74 -2.08
CA LEU A 39 6.13 -14.72 -1.39
C LEU A 39 6.79 -13.33 -1.53
N ASP A 40 8.12 -13.31 -1.66
CA ASP A 40 8.89 -12.10 -1.97
C ASP A 40 8.64 -11.56 -3.37
N SER A 41 8.05 -12.33 -4.29
CA SER A 41 7.64 -11.85 -5.62
C SER A 41 6.23 -11.27 -5.62
N LEU A 42 5.37 -11.69 -4.69
CA LEU A 42 3.98 -11.23 -4.60
C LEU A 42 3.86 -9.77 -4.13
N SER A 43 2.91 -9.02 -4.65
CA SER A 43 2.57 -7.69 -4.16
C SER A 43 1.97 -7.75 -2.74
N LYS A 44 1.92 -6.62 -2.04
CA LYS A 44 1.26 -6.56 -0.71
C LYS A 44 -0.23 -6.94 -0.77
N ILE A 45 -0.88 -6.74 -1.92
CA ILE A 45 -2.29 -7.06 -2.12
C ILE A 45 -2.44 -8.58 -2.24
N GLU A 46 -1.63 -9.20 -3.09
CA GLU A 46 -1.61 -10.66 -3.29
C GLU A 46 -1.23 -11.40 -2.00
N LEU A 47 -0.32 -10.85 -1.20
CA LEU A 47 -0.01 -11.41 0.12
C LEU A 47 -1.23 -11.37 1.05
N GLU A 48 -1.99 -10.27 1.07
CA GLU A 48 -3.20 -10.18 1.90
C GLU A 48 -4.26 -11.19 1.45
N GLU A 49 -4.48 -11.30 0.14
CA GLU A 49 -5.41 -12.28 -0.44
C GLU A 49 -5.01 -13.72 -0.07
N PHE A 50 -3.73 -14.06 -0.21
CA PHE A 50 -3.20 -15.35 0.22
C PHE A 50 -3.35 -15.59 1.73
N GLY A 51 -3.11 -14.56 2.54
CA GLY A 51 -3.38 -14.61 3.98
C GLY A 51 -4.85 -14.91 4.27
N ARG A 52 -5.79 -14.27 3.56
CA ARG A 52 -7.24 -14.48 3.73
C ARG A 52 -7.64 -15.91 3.37
N GLU A 53 -7.00 -16.52 2.37
CA GLU A 53 -7.20 -17.94 2.03
C GLU A 53 -6.74 -18.86 3.17
N LEU A 54 -5.64 -18.50 3.85
CA LEU A 54 -5.17 -19.19 5.05
C LEU A 54 -5.98 -18.85 6.32
N GLY A 55 -6.95 -17.94 6.24
CA GLY A 55 -7.78 -17.51 7.36
C GLY A 55 -7.18 -16.42 8.25
N ILE A 56 -6.12 -15.74 7.80
CA ILE A 56 -5.50 -14.60 8.49
C ILE A 56 -5.71 -13.28 7.72
N GLU A 57 -5.87 -12.17 8.45
CA GLU A 57 -5.91 -10.85 7.84
C GLU A 57 -4.55 -10.15 8.00
N LEU A 58 -3.97 -9.74 6.87
CA LEU A 58 -2.71 -9.00 6.85
C LEU A 58 -2.94 -7.49 6.85
N ASP A 59 -2.26 -6.75 7.72
CA ASP A 59 -2.31 -5.28 7.73
C ASP A 59 -1.28 -4.69 6.73
N ARG A 60 -1.78 -4.26 5.57
CA ARG A 60 -0.97 -3.66 4.48
C ARG A 60 -0.23 -2.37 4.87
N ARG A 61 -0.50 -1.78 6.04
CA ARG A 61 0.29 -0.67 6.61
C ARG A 61 1.70 -1.11 6.98
N PHE A 62 1.90 -2.40 7.24
CA PHE A 62 3.23 -2.95 7.47
C PHE A 62 4.06 -3.04 6.18
N ASN A 63 5.36 -3.23 6.36
CA ASN A 63 6.28 -3.47 5.26
C ASN A 63 6.07 -4.88 4.69
N LYS A 64 6.49 -5.09 3.44
CA LYS A 64 6.28 -6.37 2.74
C LYS A 64 6.91 -7.55 3.50
N ALA A 65 8.11 -7.36 4.05
CA ALA A 65 8.79 -8.39 4.83
C ALA A 65 7.96 -8.89 6.02
N LYS A 66 7.28 -8.00 6.76
CA LYS A 66 6.38 -8.44 7.85
C LYS A 66 5.19 -9.23 7.33
N LEU A 67 4.63 -8.85 6.19
CA LEU A 67 3.51 -9.58 5.59
C LEU A 67 3.92 -11.00 5.18
N VAL A 68 5.09 -11.14 4.55
CA VAL A 68 5.67 -12.44 4.19
C VAL A 68 5.91 -13.29 5.43
N GLN A 69 6.52 -12.72 6.48
CA GLN A 69 6.75 -13.43 7.74
C GLN A 69 5.47 -13.95 8.37
N GLN A 70 4.40 -13.15 8.40
CA GLN A 70 3.11 -13.56 8.94
C GLN A 70 2.54 -14.77 8.20
N ILE A 71 2.62 -14.78 6.87
CA ILE A 71 2.20 -15.93 6.05
C ILE A 71 3.07 -17.15 6.36
N GLU A 72 4.39 -17.00 6.38
CA GLU A 72 5.29 -18.13 6.68
C GLU A 72 5.03 -18.72 8.06
N ASP A 73 4.73 -17.87 9.06
CA ASP A 73 4.46 -18.31 10.42
C ASP A 73 3.16 -19.11 10.49
N GLU A 74 2.13 -18.73 9.74
CA GLU A 74 0.90 -19.53 9.63
C GLU A 74 1.12 -20.84 8.87
N LEU A 75 1.90 -20.83 7.78
CA LEU A 75 2.26 -22.05 7.05
C LEU A 75 3.07 -23.04 7.91
N LYS A 76 3.87 -22.55 8.87
CA LYS A 76 4.63 -23.38 9.82
C LYS A 76 3.80 -23.93 10.97
N LYS A 77 2.64 -23.32 11.27
CA LYS A 77 1.75 -23.75 12.37
C LYS A 77 0.86 -24.94 11.98
N GLN A 78 0.62 -25.13 10.68
CA GLN A 78 -0.07 -26.32 10.16
C GLN A 78 0.87 -27.52 10.10
#